data_AF-A0A545UKE8-F1
#
_entry.id   AF-A0A545UKE8-F1
#
_cell.length_a   1.000
_cell.length_b   1.000
_cell.length_c   1.000
_cell.angle_alpha   90.00
_cell.angle_beta   90.00
_cell.angle_gamma   90.00
#
_symmetry.space_group_name_H-M   'P 1'
#
loop_
_entity.id
_entity.type
_entity.pdbx_description
1 polymer ?
#
loop_
_entity_poly.entity_id
_entity_poly.type
_entity_poly.pdbx_seq_one_letter_code
_entity_poly.pdbx_strand_id
1 'polypeptide(L)'
;MTNLHPDHLRVRAAVPSDVGALATIVYHAMPMDPQWDYRFPLRKQYPEDNYGYTRLMMKSFLEAQGVFVSVVTFLTPGLGEDEEIPAAVAVWELDFNEKKDYSILPTANENCRRDANFEHMAAFSSVLQLAKKSYFDSTYQSQQLHLRVLATHPDFQRKGAGSALCNWGIEWAKQRHVPVTLFSSPMGQQLYSSLGFTKIGAVTVRVEGEQEELSIGVMEYSYKPV
;
A
#
# COMPACT_ATOMS: atom_id res chain seq x y z
N MET A 1 -29.35 -1.86 -5.95
CA MET A 1 -28.35 -0.86 -5.52
C MET A 1 -27.99 -1.19 -4.09
N THR A 2 -26.78 -1.69 -3.85
CA THR A 2 -26.32 -2.01 -2.49
C THR A 2 -26.09 -0.70 -1.74
N ASN A 3 -26.82 -0.47 -0.65
CA ASN A 3 -26.63 0.71 0.20
C ASN A 3 -25.31 0.58 0.97
N LEU A 4 -24.23 1.10 0.38
CA LEU A 4 -22.89 1.17 1.00
C LEU A 4 -22.83 2.36 1.97
N HIS A 5 -23.32 2.15 3.19
CA HIS A 5 -23.28 3.13 4.29
C HIS A 5 -22.03 2.92 5.17
N PRO A 6 -21.38 3.99 5.69
CA PRO A 6 -20.22 3.87 6.60
C PRO A 6 -20.46 2.98 7.82
N ASP A 7 -21.68 2.91 8.33
CA ASP A 7 -22.02 2.07 9.50
C ASP A 7 -21.94 0.56 9.20
N HIS A 8 -21.87 0.18 7.92
CA HIS A 8 -21.72 -1.21 7.47
C HIS A 8 -20.27 -1.56 7.09
N LEU A 9 -19.35 -0.65 7.36
CA LEU A 9 -17.92 -0.81 7.10
C LEU A 9 -17.30 -1.67 8.21
N ARG A 10 -16.61 -2.74 7.83
CA ARG A 10 -15.82 -3.57 8.75
C ARG A 10 -14.36 -3.57 8.35
N VAL A 11 -13.47 -3.49 9.33
CA VAL A 11 -12.03 -3.72 9.15
C VAL A 11 -11.70 -5.09 9.71
N ARG A 12 -11.07 -5.95 8.91
CA ARG A 12 -10.62 -7.27 9.36
C ARG A 12 -9.24 -7.63 8.78
N ALA A 13 -8.61 -8.65 9.35
CA ALA A 13 -7.46 -9.27 8.70
C ALA A 13 -7.88 -9.90 7.37
N ALA A 14 -7.03 -9.79 6.35
CA ALA A 14 -7.22 -10.52 5.11
C ALA A 14 -6.89 -12.01 5.30
N VAL A 15 -7.60 -12.86 4.58
CA VAL A 15 -7.43 -14.32 4.56
C VAL A 15 -6.94 -14.78 3.18
N PRO A 16 -6.36 -15.99 3.04
CA PRO A 16 -5.85 -16.47 1.75
C PRO A 16 -6.86 -16.42 0.60
N SER A 17 -8.16 -16.61 0.88
CA SER A 17 -9.23 -16.52 -0.12
C SER A 17 -9.48 -15.09 -0.63
N ASP A 18 -9.05 -14.04 0.09
CA ASP A 18 -9.21 -12.65 -0.35
C ASP A 18 -8.27 -12.30 -1.52
N VAL A 19 -7.24 -13.10 -1.82
CA VAL A 19 -6.16 -12.74 -2.77
C VAL A 19 -6.68 -12.25 -4.13
N GLY A 20 -7.77 -12.82 -4.64
CA GLY A 20 -8.40 -12.37 -5.88
C GLY A 20 -9.01 -10.97 -5.74
N ALA A 21 -9.77 -10.74 -4.67
CA ALA A 21 -10.38 -9.45 -4.39
C ALA A 21 -9.33 -8.36 -4.10
N LEU A 22 -8.27 -8.69 -3.34
CA LEU A 22 -7.16 -7.76 -3.09
C LEU A 22 -6.46 -7.35 -4.39
N ALA A 23 -6.20 -8.32 -5.28
CA ALA A 23 -5.62 -8.04 -6.59
C ALA A 23 -6.51 -7.11 -7.43
N THR A 24 -7.82 -7.38 -7.47
CA THR A 24 -8.80 -6.52 -8.15
C THR A 24 -8.82 -5.10 -7.59
N ILE A 25 -8.84 -4.95 -6.26
CA ILE A 25 -8.78 -3.63 -5.60
C ILE A 25 -7.55 -2.86 -6.04
N VAL A 26 -6.36 -3.48 -5.96
CA VAL A 26 -5.09 -2.82 -6.31
C VAL A 26 -5.01 -2.53 -7.80
N TYR A 27 -5.40 -3.47 -8.65
CA TYR A 27 -5.41 -3.31 -10.11
C TYR A 27 -6.26 -2.13 -10.57
N HIS A 28 -7.44 -1.92 -9.97
CA HIS A 28 -8.30 -0.79 -10.33
C HIS A 28 -7.94 0.51 -9.60
N ALA A 29 -7.36 0.46 -8.41
CA ALA A 29 -7.00 1.65 -7.64
C ALA A 29 -5.67 2.29 -8.09
N MET A 30 -4.66 1.47 -8.37
CA MET A 30 -3.30 1.95 -8.60
C MET A 30 -3.08 2.76 -9.88
N PRO A 31 -3.83 2.60 -10.99
CA PRO A 31 -3.68 3.46 -12.16
C PRO A 31 -3.94 4.95 -11.91
N MET A 32 -4.50 5.32 -10.75
CA MET A 32 -4.60 6.72 -10.32
C MET A 32 -3.29 7.24 -9.69
N ASP A 33 -2.43 6.37 -9.16
CA ASP A 33 -1.16 6.73 -8.54
C ASP A 33 -0.05 6.85 -9.59
N PRO A 34 0.59 8.04 -9.76
CA PRO A 34 1.70 8.21 -10.71
C PRO A 34 2.86 7.23 -10.49
N GLN A 35 3.06 6.75 -9.26
CA GLN A 35 4.09 5.74 -8.94
C GLN A 35 3.83 4.39 -9.64
N TRP A 36 2.58 4.10 -9.99
CA TRP A 36 2.22 2.89 -10.72
C TRP A 36 2.55 3.02 -12.19
N ASP A 37 2.19 4.16 -12.79
CA ASP A 37 2.41 4.44 -14.22
C ASP A 37 3.90 4.50 -14.56
N TYR A 38 4.71 5.11 -13.69
CA TYR A 38 6.17 5.15 -13.83
C TYR A 38 6.80 3.75 -13.86
N ARG A 39 6.31 2.80 -13.05
CA ARG A 39 6.88 1.43 -12.99
C ARG A 39 6.29 0.50 -14.05
N PHE A 40 5.05 0.74 -14.46
CA PHE A 40 4.31 -0.14 -15.37
C PHE A 40 3.73 0.64 -16.57
N PRO A 41 4.61 1.29 -17.38
CA PRO A 41 4.16 2.15 -18.47
C PRO A 41 3.36 1.38 -19.54
N LEU A 42 3.66 0.10 -19.75
CA LEU A 42 3.02 -0.74 -20.77
C LEU A 42 1.83 -1.56 -20.25
N ARG A 43 1.37 -1.34 -19.01
CA ARG A 43 0.22 -2.07 -18.40
C ARG A 43 -1.07 -2.04 -19.22
N LYS A 44 -1.29 -1.00 -20.04
CA LYS A 44 -2.47 -0.91 -20.91
C LYS A 44 -2.34 -1.80 -22.14
N GLN A 45 -1.11 -2.07 -22.58
CA GLN A 45 -0.80 -2.99 -23.67
C GLN A 45 -0.74 -4.44 -23.20
N TYR A 46 -0.31 -4.67 -21.95
CA TYR A 46 -0.21 -5.99 -21.33
C TYR A 46 -1.00 -6.05 -20.00
N PRO A 47 -2.34 -5.89 -20.04
CA PRO A 47 -3.18 -5.86 -18.83
C PRO A 47 -3.16 -7.20 -18.06
N GLU A 48 -3.00 -8.32 -18.77
CA GLU A 48 -2.88 -9.66 -18.17
C GLU A 48 -1.61 -9.81 -17.33
N ASP A 49 -0.48 -9.22 -17.77
CA ASP A 49 0.74 -9.18 -16.98
C ASP A 49 0.50 -8.32 -15.74
N ASN A 50 -0.03 -7.10 -15.91
CA ASN A 50 -0.23 -6.20 -14.77
C ASN A 50 -1.14 -6.82 -13.69
N TYR A 51 -2.27 -7.41 -14.08
CA TYR A 51 -3.16 -8.08 -13.13
C TYR A 51 -2.52 -9.34 -12.54
N GLY A 52 -1.91 -10.20 -13.37
CA GLY A 52 -1.30 -11.45 -12.95
C GLY A 52 -0.24 -11.24 -11.87
N TYR A 53 0.63 -10.24 -12.05
CA TYR A 53 1.66 -9.93 -11.08
C TYR A 53 1.19 -9.09 -9.90
N THR A 54 0.15 -8.28 -10.06
CA THR A 54 -0.54 -7.67 -8.91
C THR A 54 -1.10 -8.76 -7.99
N ARG A 55 -1.68 -9.83 -8.56
CA ARG A 55 -2.16 -10.98 -7.79
C ARG A 55 -1.02 -11.74 -7.12
N LEU A 56 0.10 -11.97 -7.81
CA LEU A 56 1.29 -12.60 -7.20
C LEU A 56 1.85 -11.77 -6.05
N MET A 57 1.94 -10.44 -6.21
CA MET A 57 2.37 -9.52 -5.16
C MET A 57 1.45 -9.61 -3.93
N MET A 58 0.12 -9.58 -4.13
CA MET A 58 -0.83 -9.71 -3.02
C MET A 58 -0.73 -11.06 -2.32
N LYS A 59 -0.58 -12.14 -3.09
CA LYS A 59 -0.32 -13.47 -2.55
C LYS A 59 0.94 -13.47 -1.66
N SER A 60 2.05 -12.90 -2.15
CA SER A 60 3.29 -12.86 -1.38
C SER A 60 3.18 -12.09 -0.08
N PHE A 61 2.36 -11.03 -0.01
CA PHE A 61 2.15 -10.30 1.25
C PHE A 61 1.32 -11.08 2.26
N LEU A 62 0.35 -11.87 1.81
CA LEU A 62 -0.42 -12.76 2.69
C LEU A 62 0.44 -13.90 3.26
N GLU A 63 1.47 -14.33 2.53
CA GLU A 63 2.38 -15.42 2.92
C GLU A 63 3.63 -14.91 3.66
N ALA A 64 3.90 -13.60 3.61
CA ALA A 64 5.10 -13.01 4.20
C ALA A 64 4.99 -12.90 5.72
N GLN A 65 6.01 -13.43 6.41
CA GLN A 65 6.19 -13.18 7.83
C GLN A 65 6.48 -11.69 8.07
N GLY A 66 5.98 -11.11 9.17
CA GLY A 66 6.21 -9.70 9.50
C GLY A 66 5.44 -8.72 8.60
N VAL A 67 4.54 -9.23 7.76
CA VAL A 67 3.57 -8.43 7.01
C VAL A 67 2.18 -8.74 7.54
N PHE A 68 1.38 -7.70 7.73
CA PHE A 68 -0.02 -7.81 8.09
C PHE A 68 -0.87 -7.12 7.03
N VAL A 69 -1.89 -7.80 6.53
CA VAL A 69 -2.79 -7.25 5.52
C VAL A 69 -4.16 -7.07 6.15
N SER A 70 -4.62 -5.82 6.22
CA SER A 70 -5.98 -5.47 6.66
C SER A 70 -6.84 -5.12 5.45
N VAL A 71 -8.10 -5.55 5.48
CA VAL A 71 -9.09 -5.28 4.44
C VAL A 71 -10.30 -4.59 5.06
N VAL A 72 -10.85 -3.63 4.31
CA VAL A 72 -12.18 -3.09 4.58
C VAL A 72 -13.20 -3.80 3.71
N THR A 73 -14.27 -4.25 4.34
CA THR A 73 -15.42 -4.83 3.68
C THR A 73 -16.67 -3.98 3.91
N PHE A 74 -17.60 -4.03 2.96
CA PHE A 74 -18.96 -3.54 3.16
C PHE A 74 -19.91 -4.74 3.25
N LEU A 75 -20.78 -4.73 4.24
CA LEU A 75 -21.89 -5.68 4.31
C LEU A 75 -22.88 -5.40 3.18
N THR A 76 -23.39 -6.47 2.57
CA THR A 76 -24.36 -6.38 1.47
C THR A 76 -25.78 -6.55 2.02
N PRO A 77 -26.59 -5.49 2.16
CA PRO A 77 -27.94 -5.63 2.72
C PRO A 77 -28.83 -6.45 1.77
N GLY A 78 -29.42 -7.55 2.25
CA GLY A 78 -30.36 -8.39 1.51
C GLY A 78 -29.77 -9.57 0.76
N LEU A 79 -28.44 -9.75 0.82
CA LEU A 79 -27.79 -11.05 0.62
C LEU A 79 -27.48 -11.62 2.02
N GLY A 80 -27.17 -12.91 2.13
CA GLY A 80 -27.02 -13.60 3.43
C GLY A 80 -26.17 -12.80 4.42
N GLU A 81 -26.47 -12.89 5.72
CA GLU A 81 -25.95 -12.01 6.79
C GLU A 81 -24.42 -11.88 6.87
N ASP A 82 -23.68 -12.71 6.14
CA ASP A 82 -22.21 -12.79 6.11
C ASP A 82 -21.55 -12.39 4.77
N GLU A 83 -22.30 -11.98 3.74
CA GLU A 83 -21.68 -11.63 2.45
C GLU A 83 -21.04 -10.24 2.48
N GLU A 84 -19.74 -10.25 2.74
CA GLU A 84 -18.85 -9.09 2.79
C GLU A 84 -18.16 -8.84 1.45
N ILE A 85 -18.25 -7.61 0.93
CA ILE A 85 -17.54 -7.20 -0.30
C ILE A 85 -16.24 -6.48 0.08
N PRO A 86 -15.05 -7.03 -0.21
CA PRO A 86 -13.78 -6.32 -0.06
C PRO A 86 -13.72 -5.07 -0.92
N ALA A 87 -13.40 -3.94 -0.29
CA ALA A 87 -13.47 -2.61 -0.91
C ALA A 87 -12.16 -1.83 -0.82
N ALA A 88 -11.35 -2.08 0.21
CA ALA A 88 -10.04 -1.47 0.34
C ALA A 88 -9.07 -2.41 1.05
N VAL A 89 -7.77 -2.22 0.81
CA VAL A 89 -6.69 -2.98 1.43
C VAL A 89 -5.60 -2.05 1.93
N ALA A 90 -5.04 -2.39 3.09
CA ALA A 90 -3.77 -1.85 3.56
C ALA A 90 -2.80 -2.99 3.87
N VAL A 91 -1.55 -2.82 3.43
CA VAL A 91 -0.44 -3.75 3.70
C VAL A 91 0.52 -3.05 4.65
N TRP A 92 0.66 -3.63 5.83
CA TRP A 92 1.49 -3.15 6.92
C TRP A 92 2.72 -4.02 7.09
N GLU A 93 3.85 -3.40 7.33
CA GLU A 93 5.09 -4.08 7.66
C GLU A 93 5.41 -3.85 9.15
N LEU A 94 5.65 -4.96 9.83
CA LEU A 94 5.94 -5.10 11.25
C LEU A 94 7.37 -5.57 11.39
N ASP A 95 8.29 -4.64 11.50
CA ASP A 95 9.71 -4.95 11.43
C ASP A 95 10.27 -5.36 12.79
N PHE A 96 9.71 -6.35 13.49
CA PHE A 96 10.16 -6.72 14.85
C PHE A 96 11.49 -7.50 14.91
N ASN A 97 12.14 -7.81 13.78
CA ASN A 97 13.48 -8.41 13.74
C ASN A 97 14.10 -8.39 12.34
N GLU A 98 15.43 -8.21 12.32
CA GLU A 98 16.27 -7.87 11.16
C GLU A 98 16.17 -8.77 9.91
N LYS A 99 16.37 -8.10 8.77
CA LYS A 99 16.64 -8.63 7.41
C LYS A 99 15.48 -9.37 6.75
N LYS A 100 14.59 -8.59 6.14
CA LYS A 100 13.80 -9.08 5.01
C LYS A 100 14.09 -8.25 3.78
N ASP A 101 14.66 -8.93 2.79
CA ASP A 101 14.77 -8.43 1.43
C ASP A 101 13.37 -8.54 0.82
N TYR A 102 12.53 -7.52 1.06
CA TYR A 102 11.24 -7.42 0.38
C TYR A 102 11.46 -6.93 -1.04
N SER A 103 12.14 -7.75 -1.86
CA SER A 103 12.06 -7.59 -3.30
C SER A 103 10.58 -7.74 -3.68
N ILE A 104 9.93 -6.59 -3.92
CA ILE A 104 8.61 -6.50 -4.56
C ILE A 104 8.72 -6.88 -6.05
N LEU A 105 9.93 -7.23 -6.49
CA LEU A 105 10.21 -7.81 -7.77
C LEU A 105 9.61 -9.22 -7.74
N PRO A 106 8.60 -9.53 -8.56
CA PRO A 106 8.48 -10.91 -8.95
C PRO A 106 9.81 -11.30 -9.60
N THR A 107 10.24 -12.53 -9.33
CA THR A 107 11.42 -13.23 -9.86
C THR A 107 11.40 -13.42 -11.38
N ALA A 108 10.67 -12.58 -12.10
CA ALA A 108 10.41 -12.64 -13.52
C ALA A 108 11.31 -11.65 -14.26
N ASN A 109 11.97 -12.12 -15.31
CA ASN A 109 12.75 -11.29 -16.22
C ASN A 109 11.84 -10.50 -17.18
N GLU A 110 12.43 -9.62 -17.98
CA GLU A 110 11.74 -8.74 -18.94
C GLU A 110 10.75 -9.46 -19.86
N ASN A 111 11.06 -10.70 -20.25
CA ASN A 111 10.19 -11.51 -21.11
C ASN A 111 8.88 -11.93 -20.43
N CYS A 112 8.85 -11.94 -19.10
CA CYS A 112 7.73 -12.40 -18.30
C CYS A 112 6.92 -11.23 -17.69
N ARG A 113 7.45 -10.00 -17.65
CA ARG A 113 6.80 -8.77 -17.13
C ARG A 113 6.77 -7.67 -18.20
N ARG A 114 6.04 -7.90 -19.29
CA ARG A 114 6.05 -6.99 -20.44
C ARG A 114 5.38 -5.65 -20.12
N ASP A 115 4.60 -5.58 -19.04
CA ASP A 115 3.97 -4.35 -18.55
C ASP A 115 4.95 -3.36 -17.90
N ALA A 116 6.11 -3.84 -17.44
CA ALA A 116 7.00 -3.15 -16.53
C ALA A 116 8.21 -2.50 -17.21
N ASN A 117 8.70 -1.40 -16.62
CA ASN A 117 10.02 -0.85 -16.90
C ASN A 117 10.96 -1.20 -15.73
N PHE A 118 11.95 -2.07 -16.00
CA PHE A 118 12.83 -2.63 -14.97
C PHE A 118 13.82 -1.61 -14.39
N GLU A 119 14.29 -0.65 -15.20
CA GLU A 119 15.17 0.43 -14.72
C GLU A 119 14.40 1.35 -13.77
N HIS A 120 13.15 1.69 -14.12
CA HIS A 120 12.27 2.48 -13.26
C HIS A 120 11.94 1.75 -11.96
N MET A 121 11.65 0.44 -12.03
CA MET A 121 11.41 -0.39 -10.85
C MET A 121 12.65 -0.48 -9.95
N ALA A 122 13.84 -0.63 -10.52
CA ALA A 122 15.10 -0.66 -9.79
C ALA A 122 15.37 0.69 -9.10
N ALA A 123 15.27 1.80 -9.83
CA ALA A 123 15.42 3.15 -9.28
C ALA A 123 14.43 3.40 -8.14
N PHE A 124 13.16 3.06 -8.34
CA PHE A 124 12.11 3.21 -7.32
C PHE A 124 12.43 2.40 -6.06
N SER A 125 12.81 1.12 -6.22
CA SER A 125 13.17 0.25 -5.09
C SER A 125 14.38 0.77 -4.33
N SER A 126 15.46 1.13 -5.04
CA SER A 126 16.70 1.62 -4.43
C SER A 126 16.49 2.93 -3.68
N VAL A 127 15.80 3.90 -4.29
CA VAL A 127 15.53 5.20 -3.65
C VAL A 127 14.66 5.02 -2.40
N LEU A 128 13.57 4.25 -2.47
CA LEU A 128 12.70 4.05 -1.30
C LEU A 128 13.38 3.24 -0.19
N GLN A 129 14.23 2.26 -0.51
CA GLN A 129 15.00 1.53 0.50
C GLN A 129 15.98 2.46 1.22
N LEU A 130 16.71 3.30 0.48
CA LEU A 130 17.60 4.30 1.07
C LEU A 130 16.81 5.33 1.89
N ALA A 131 15.68 5.80 1.38
CA ALA A 131 14.81 6.73 2.09
C ALA A 131 14.28 6.13 3.39
N LYS A 132 13.81 4.88 3.38
CA LYS A 132 13.30 4.19 4.58
C LYS A 132 14.41 4.08 5.62
N LYS A 133 15.61 3.69 5.19
CA LYS A 133 16.78 3.62 6.06
C LYS A 133 17.14 4.98 6.68
N SER A 134 17.16 6.04 5.87
CA SER A 134 17.59 7.36 6.31
C SER A 134 16.55 8.08 7.17
N TYR A 135 15.27 8.04 6.80
CA TYR A 135 14.20 8.78 7.48
C TYR A 135 13.58 8.00 8.64
N PHE A 136 13.49 6.67 8.54
CA PHE A 136 12.75 5.87 9.52
C PHE A 136 13.66 4.94 10.31
N ASP A 137 14.38 4.03 9.66
CA ASP A 137 15.11 2.97 10.36
C ASP A 137 16.28 3.52 11.20
N SER A 138 16.89 4.62 10.78
CA SER A 138 17.93 5.33 11.54
C SER A 138 17.43 5.85 12.89
N THR A 139 16.13 6.13 12.99
CA THR A 139 15.49 6.76 14.16
C THR A 139 14.71 5.75 14.98
N TYR A 140 13.91 4.91 14.32
CA TYR A 140 12.97 3.98 14.95
C TYR A 140 13.44 2.53 14.93
N GLN A 141 14.45 2.20 14.11
CA GLN A 141 14.90 0.82 13.91
C GLN A 141 13.69 -0.09 13.57
N SER A 142 13.56 -1.19 14.30
CA SER A 142 12.47 -2.17 14.26
C SER A 142 11.16 -1.71 14.92
N GLN A 143 11.17 -0.59 15.63
CA GLN A 143 10.05 -0.13 16.45
C GLN A 143 9.17 0.85 15.68
N GLN A 144 8.60 0.42 14.55
CA GLN A 144 7.70 1.21 13.72
C GLN A 144 6.69 0.32 12.99
N LEU A 145 5.52 0.88 12.67
CA LEU A 145 4.54 0.28 11.77
C LEU A 145 4.64 0.97 10.41
N HIS A 146 5.14 0.28 9.38
CA HIS A 146 5.28 0.89 8.05
C HIS A 146 4.12 0.54 7.12
N LEU A 147 3.43 1.53 6.56
CA LEU A 147 2.35 1.33 5.58
C LEU A 147 2.96 1.25 4.17
N ARG A 148 2.89 0.07 3.56
CA ARG A 148 3.46 -0.19 2.23
C ARG A 148 2.47 0.08 1.09
N VAL A 149 1.22 -0.32 1.28
CA VAL A 149 0.17 -0.22 0.26
C VAL A 149 -1.10 0.26 0.94
N LEU A 150 -1.76 1.24 0.34
CA LEU A 150 -3.13 1.61 0.66
C LEU A 150 -3.90 1.76 -0.65
N ALA A 151 -4.95 0.98 -0.83
CA ALA A 151 -5.74 0.99 -2.04
C ALA A 151 -7.23 0.91 -1.69
N THR A 152 -8.06 1.71 -2.35
CA THR A 152 -9.52 1.63 -2.28
C THR A 152 -10.04 1.50 -3.69
N HIS A 153 -10.84 0.46 -3.96
CA HIS A 153 -11.45 0.24 -5.25
C HIS A 153 -12.28 1.47 -5.64
N PRO A 154 -12.20 1.96 -6.90
CA PRO A 154 -12.85 3.20 -7.33
C PRO A 154 -14.32 3.32 -6.91
N ASP A 155 -15.12 2.26 -7.08
CA ASP A 155 -16.56 2.24 -6.71
C ASP A 155 -16.85 2.42 -5.21
N PHE A 156 -15.83 2.24 -4.36
CA PHE A 156 -15.94 2.33 -2.91
C PHE A 156 -15.17 3.53 -2.32
N GLN A 157 -14.63 4.40 -3.17
CA GLN A 157 -13.94 5.60 -2.72
C GLN A 157 -14.90 6.61 -2.08
N ARG A 158 -14.32 7.52 -1.29
CA ARG A 158 -15.05 8.59 -0.58
C ARG A 158 -16.13 8.08 0.39
N LYS A 159 -16.06 6.81 0.79
CA LYS A 159 -16.93 6.16 1.79
C LYS A 159 -16.21 5.84 3.12
N GLY A 160 -15.01 6.40 3.34
CA GLY A 160 -14.25 6.23 4.57
C GLY A 160 -13.33 5.00 4.64
N ALA A 161 -13.29 4.14 3.61
CA ALA A 161 -12.49 2.90 3.63
C ALA A 161 -10.98 3.13 3.88
N GLY A 162 -10.35 4.04 3.14
CA GLY A 162 -8.94 4.39 3.37
C GLY A 162 -8.67 4.97 4.76
N SER A 163 -9.54 5.85 5.25
CA SER A 163 -9.44 6.40 6.61
C SER A 163 -9.59 5.32 7.68
N ALA A 164 -10.51 4.37 7.50
CA ALA A 164 -10.72 3.28 8.44
C ALA A 164 -9.49 2.37 8.56
N LEU A 165 -8.85 2.04 7.44
CA LEU A 165 -7.59 1.27 7.43
C LEU A 165 -6.47 2.02 8.14
N CYS A 166 -6.26 3.30 7.82
CA CYS A 166 -5.24 4.11 8.48
C CYS A 166 -5.49 4.25 9.99
N ASN A 167 -6.73 4.50 10.41
CA ASN A 167 -7.09 4.60 11.82
C ASN A 167 -6.85 3.29 12.58
N TRP A 168 -7.13 2.14 11.95
CA TRP A 168 -6.79 0.84 12.52
C TRP A 168 -5.27 0.73 12.79
N GLY A 169 -4.42 1.11 11.82
CA GLY A 169 -2.97 1.07 11.99
C GLY A 169 -2.46 2.07 13.04
N ILE A 170 -3.00 3.29 13.05
CA ILE A 170 -2.68 4.31 14.07
C ILE A 170 -3.02 3.80 15.47
N GLU A 171 -4.21 3.24 15.67
CA GLU A 171 -4.65 2.74 16.97
C GLU A 171 -3.78 1.55 17.42
N TRP A 172 -3.49 0.63 16.51
CA TRP A 172 -2.57 -0.49 16.77
C TRP A 172 -1.18 0.00 17.22
N ALA A 173 -0.66 1.03 16.56
CA ALA A 173 0.66 1.61 16.83
C ALA A 173 0.69 2.39 18.15
N LYS A 174 -0.37 3.14 18.47
CA LYS A 174 -0.56 3.83 19.76
C LYS A 174 -0.49 2.86 20.93
N GLN A 175 -1.21 1.74 20.86
CA GLN A 175 -1.21 0.72 21.92
C GLN A 175 0.17 0.10 22.17
N ARG A 176 1.09 0.21 21.20
CA ARG A 176 2.45 -0.34 21.27
C ARG A 176 3.53 0.73 21.39
N HIS A 177 3.14 2.00 21.48
CA HIS A 177 4.06 3.12 21.62
C HIS A 177 5.08 3.23 20.47
N VAL A 178 4.67 2.88 19.24
CA VAL A 178 5.49 2.98 18.03
C VAL A 178 4.87 3.98 17.03
N PRO A 179 5.68 4.68 16.21
CA PRO A 179 5.16 5.53 15.14
C PRO A 179 4.59 4.71 13.98
N VAL A 180 3.77 5.37 13.16
CA VAL A 180 3.38 4.87 11.84
C VAL A 180 4.15 5.62 10.77
N THR A 181 4.81 4.94 9.85
CA THR A 181 5.62 5.55 8.79
C THR A 181 5.08 5.18 7.41
N LEU A 182 5.21 6.07 6.42
CA LEU A 182 4.77 5.79 5.06
C LEU A 182 5.47 6.66 4.01
N PHE A 183 5.45 6.16 2.79
CA PHE A 183 5.69 6.95 1.59
C PHE A 183 4.34 7.29 0.93
N SER A 184 4.17 8.56 0.59
CA SER A 184 2.92 9.10 0.06
C SER A 184 3.06 9.47 -1.40
N SER A 185 2.10 9.03 -2.21
CA SER A 185 1.82 9.68 -3.49
C SER A 185 1.23 11.07 -3.26
N PRO A 186 1.31 11.96 -4.27
CA PRO A 186 0.60 13.24 -4.23
C PRO A 186 -0.89 13.09 -3.88
N MET A 187 -1.54 12.02 -4.36
CA MET A 187 -2.96 11.74 -4.08
C MET A 187 -3.20 11.32 -2.61
N GLY A 188 -2.33 10.47 -2.05
CA GLY A 188 -2.46 9.99 -0.68
C GLY A 188 -2.16 11.05 0.38
N GLN A 189 -1.32 12.04 0.05
CA GLN A 189 -0.81 13.03 1.01
C GLN A 189 -1.93 13.78 1.75
N GLN A 190 -3.02 14.15 1.05
CA GLN A 190 -4.14 14.86 1.68
C GLN A 190 -4.88 13.99 2.70
N LEU A 191 -5.11 12.71 2.38
CA LEU A 191 -5.71 11.76 3.32
C LEU A 191 -4.85 11.63 4.57
N TYR A 192 -3.55 11.35 4.42
CA TYR A 192 -2.67 11.15 5.56
C TYR A 192 -2.58 12.41 6.43
N SER A 193 -2.46 13.59 5.83
CA SER A 193 -2.45 14.87 6.57
C SER A 193 -3.75 15.07 7.36
N SER A 194 -4.91 14.74 6.78
CA SER A 194 -6.20 14.84 7.49
C SER A 194 -6.33 13.89 8.69
N LEU A 195 -5.53 12.83 8.72
CA LEU A 195 -5.47 11.85 9.81
C LEU A 195 -4.37 12.16 10.84
N GLY A 196 -3.65 13.26 10.67
CA GLY A 196 -2.61 13.71 11.60
C GLY A 196 -1.19 13.24 11.29
N PHE A 197 -0.95 12.65 10.11
CA PHE A 197 0.43 12.41 9.66
C PHE A 197 1.12 13.74 9.32
N THR A 198 2.38 13.86 9.69
CA THR A 198 3.24 14.99 9.36
C THR A 198 4.15 14.63 8.20
N LYS A 199 4.27 15.51 7.19
CA LYS A 199 5.27 15.38 6.12
C LYS A 199 6.62 15.84 6.66
N ILE A 200 7.57 14.91 6.73
CA ILE A 200 8.92 15.15 7.25
C ILE A 200 9.98 15.29 6.14
N GLY A 201 9.59 14.99 4.90
CA GLY A 201 10.48 15.10 3.75
C GLY A 201 9.83 14.72 2.44
N ALA A 202 10.65 14.66 1.41
CA ALA A 202 10.32 14.08 0.13
C ALA A 202 11.58 13.48 -0.50
N VAL A 203 11.42 12.51 -1.36
CA VAL A 203 12.49 11.94 -2.18
C VAL A 203 12.09 11.96 -3.64
N THR A 204 13.07 12.14 -4.52
CA THR A 204 12.87 12.10 -5.96
C THR A 204 13.41 10.77 -6.50
N VAL A 205 12.57 10.04 -7.24
CA VAL A 205 12.97 8.86 -8.01
C VAL A 205 13.15 9.27 -9.45
N ARG A 206 14.31 8.94 -10.03
CA ARG A 206 14.65 9.22 -11.42
C ARG A 206 15.69 8.22 -11.90
N VAL A 207 15.58 7.75 -13.15
CA VAL A 207 16.65 6.99 -13.81
C VAL A 207 17.70 7.97 -14.34
N GLU A 208 18.99 7.65 -14.17
CA GLU A 208 20.07 8.53 -14.62
C GLU A 208 20.01 8.74 -16.15
N GLY A 209 20.05 10.00 -16.57
CA GLY A 209 19.92 10.39 -17.99
C GLY A 209 18.49 10.68 -18.46
N GLU A 210 17.47 10.40 -17.65
CA GLU A 210 16.07 10.71 -17.98
C GLU A 210 15.60 12.05 -17.40
N GLN A 211 14.56 12.62 -18.02
CA GLN A 211 13.86 13.81 -17.50
C GLN A 211 12.64 13.44 -16.64
N GLU A 212 12.07 12.25 -16.84
CA GLU A 212 10.91 11.79 -16.06
C GLU A 212 11.32 11.49 -14.62
N GLU A 213 10.59 12.05 -13.65
CA GLU A 213 10.86 11.84 -12.24
C GLU A 213 9.58 11.74 -11.41
N LEU A 214 9.67 11.07 -10.27
CA LEU A 214 8.61 11.00 -9.27
C LEU A 214 9.03 11.69 -7.98
N SER A 215 8.20 12.59 -7.47
CA SER A 215 8.32 13.09 -6.11
C SER A 215 7.44 12.27 -5.17
N ILE A 216 8.05 11.69 -4.14
CA ILE A 216 7.38 10.86 -3.14
C ILE A 216 7.53 11.52 -1.77
N GLY A 217 6.41 11.81 -1.13
CA GLY A 217 6.40 12.42 0.20
C GLY A 217 6.75 11.41 1.28
N VAL A 218 7.59 11.80 2.24
CA VAL A 218 7.91 11.00 3.43
C VAL A 218 7.06 11.51 4.58
N MET A 219 6.24 10.65 5.17
CA MET A 219 5.33 11.04 6.25
C MET A 219 5.37 10.08 7.43
N GLU A 220 5.10 10.61 8.61
CA GLU A 220 4.96 9.84 9.84
C GLU A 220 3.78 10.30 10.68
N TYR A 221 3.21 9.39 11.45
CA TYR A 221 2.38 9.68 12.60
C TYR A 221 3.24 9.42 13.84
N SER A 222 3.77 10.49 14.43
CA SER A 222 4.66 10.36 15.58
C SER A 222 3.89 9.86 16.80
N TYR A 223 4.49 8.91 17.51
CA TYR A 223 4.13 8.64 18.90
C TYR A 223 4.99 9.53 19.80
N LYS A 224 4.37 10.40 20.60
CA LYS A 224 5.04 11.09 21.70
C LYS A 224 4.52 10.48 23.00
N PRO A 225 5.38 9.85 23.84
CA PRO A 225 4.95 9.50 25.18
C PRO A 225 4.55 10.79 25.91
N VAL A 226 3.34 10.81 26.47
CA VAL A 226 2.88 11.85 27.39
C VAL A 226 3.62 11.70 28.70
#